data_AF-A0A377HP81-F1
#
_entry.id   AF-A0A377HP81-F1
#
_cell.length_a   1.000
_cell.length_b   1.000
_cell.length_c   1.000
_cell.angle_alpha   90.00
_cell.angle_beta   90.00
_cell.angle_gamma   90.00
#
_symmetry.space_group_name_H-M   'P 1'
#
loop_
_entity.id
_entity.type
_entity.pdbx_description
1 polymer ?
#
loop_
_entity_poly.entity_id
_entity_poly.type
_entity_poly.pdbx_seq_one_letter_code
_entity_poly.pdbx_strand_id
1 'polypeptide(L)'
;MINVNTSPINYVTDADAAIEGNHKDRKVTLQYSDEAEVLTPPYVLNDLYSFVEIKKKEIRQAVEDAAELNKEQEISNSLQDAIIDSSQKLEFYKAWTDGGKNVISPILEMMLESILKDESNTKKSEDLMQIMVFDILLNKEKWGLDFNDLNAGGIDANKYFGYITENFGSGMHNNYAGKETDKPEKIINWFLDTVLPKLEGKVPENSLSYKVIQYFKSEDNKNDLKNLARNYNTTDSVSHGQSTSTHVSPALKLFLLGQGAATGKVSSEKWGEFIAGDIKTIKEILGITGEGNKSLSDWLVGQNIGWTYDTSGQLDYNQGHEGGIPIEKLSEFFEKFPSRILTDEEMSSINRTGDNVKMIMQTLKYWFQILRDEKMAIARNI
;
A
#
# COMPACT_ATOMS: atom_id res chain seq x y z
N MET A 1 -15.80 28.66 -28.10
CA MET A 1 -16.37 29.79 -27.34
C MET A 1 -17.33 29.24 -26.31
N ILE A 2 -16.87 29.08 -25.08
CA ILE A 2 -17.72 28.87 -23.90
C ILE A 2 -17.22 29.90 -22.89
N ASN A 3 -18.13 30.74 -22.42
CA ASN A 3 -17.87 32.00 -21.74
C ASN A 3 -17.63 31.74 -20.24
N VAL A 4 -16.42 32.03 -19.75
CA VAL A 4 -16.07 31.90 -18.33
C VAL A 4 -16.32 33.25 -17.68
N ASN A 5 -17.46 33.40 -17.02
CA ASN A 5 -17.78 34.61 -16.26
C ASN A 5 -17.21 34.46 -14.84
N THR A 6 -16.08 35.12 -14.59
CA THR A 6 -15.43 35.21 -13.28
C THR A 6 -15.93 36.48 -12.59
N SER A 7 -16.78 36.33 -11.58
CA SER A 7 -17.08 37.42 -10.65
C SER A 7 -16.14 37.32 -9.43
N PRO A 8 -15.58 38.43 -8.94
CA PRO A 8 -14.69 38.43 -7.78
C PRO A 8 -15.49 38.19 -6.49
N ILE A 9 -14.97 37.32 -5.61
CA ILE A 9 -15.46 37.17 -4.24
C ILE A 9 -14.95 38.39 -3.44
N ASN A 10 -15.87 39.27 -3.04
CA ASN A 10 -15.58 40.35 -2.10
C ASN A 10 -15.47 39.79 -0.68
N TYR A 11 -14.30 39.92 -0.07
CA TYR A 11 -14.13 39.77 1.37
C TYR A 11 -14.60 41.06 2.05
N VAL A 12 -15.71 41.01 2.79
CA VAL A 12 -16.07 42.06 3.74
C VAL A 12 -15.53 41.66 5.10
N THR A 13 -14.52 42.39 5.55
CA THR A 13 -13.99 42.32 6.91
C THR A 13 -14.77 43.30 7.78
N ASP A 14 -15.73 42.82 8.56
CA ASP A 14 -16.30 43.61 9.65
C ASP A 14 -15.44 43.46 10.90
N ALA A 15 -14.47 44.36 11.01
CA ALA A 15 -13.91 44.77 12.28
C ALA A 15 -14.55 46.11 12.64
N ASP A 16 -15.47 46.10 13.61
CA ASP A 16 -15.51 47.10 14.68
C ASP A 16 -16.52 46.72 15.78
N ALA A 17 -15.94 46.43 16.94
CA ALA A 17 -16.38 46.59 18.33
C ALA A 17 -17.89 46.70 18.69
N ALA A 18 -18.30 45.68 19.47
CA ALA A 18 -18.87 45.75 20.82
C ALA A 18 -20.09 46.67 21.09
N ILE A 19 -21.17 46.07 21.61
CA ILE A 19 -21.72 46.30 22.96
C ILE A 19 -23.01 45.44 23.12
N GLU A 20 -23.14 44.85 24.32
CA GLU A 20 -24.35 44.29 24.94
C GLU A 20 -24.95 42.95 24.47
N GLY A 21 -24.76 41.96 25.34
CA GLY A 21 -25.85 41.14 25.87
C GLY A 21 -26.70 40.39 24.86
N ASN A 22 -26.24 39.22 24.43
CA ASN A 22 -27.16 38.12 24.14
C ASN A 22 -26.44 36.78 24.15
N HIS A 23 -26.99 35.83 24.92
CA HIS A 23 -26.75 34.40 24.75
C HIS A 23 -27.10 34.03 23.29
N LYS A 24 -26.14 34.15 22.38
CA LYS A 24 -26.23 33.47 21.09
C LYS A 24 -25.74 32.06 21.35
N ASP A 25 -26.71 31.16 21.55
CA ASP A 25 -26.60 29.78 21.10
C ASP A 25 -25.79 29.79 19.79
N ARG A 26 -24.56 29.25 19.83
CA ARG A 26 -23.89 28.85 18.61
C ARG A 26 -24.72 27.71 18.05
N LYS A 27 -25.75 28.04 17.27
CA LYS A 27 -26.36 27.12 16.31
C LYS A 27 -25.27 26.77 15.31
N VAL A 28 -24.44 25.79 15.66
CA VAL A 28 -23.79 24.95 14.65
C VAL A 28 -24.92 24.17 14.02
N THR A 29 -25.57 24.81 13.06
CA THR A 29 -26.40 24.09 12.11
C THR A 29 -25.36 23.43 11.23
N LEU A 30 -25.10 22.14 11.43
CA LEU A 30 -24.64 21.31 10.32
C LEU A 30 -25.70 21.52 9.24
N GLN A 31 -25.45 22.46 8.33
CA GLN A 31 -26.14 22.51 7.06
C GLN A 31 -25.63 21.28 6.31
N TYR A 32 -26.14 20.11 6.69
CA TYR A 32 -26.37 19.08 5.71
C TYR A 32 -27.36 19.73 4.75
N SER A 33 -26.88 20.18 3.59
CA SER A 33 -27.78 20.53 2.50
C SER A 33 -28.82 19.41 2.42
N ASP A 34 -30.10 19.78 2.48
CA ASP A 34 -31.21 18.82 2.32
C ASP A 34 -31.18 18.14 0.95
N GLU A 35 -30.24 18.56 0.09
CA GLU A 35 -29.73 17.86 -1.07
C GLU A 35 -28.34 17.31 -0.71
N ALA A 36 -28.27 16.10 -0.15
CA ALA A 36 -27.16 15.25 -0.57
C ALA A 36 -27.36 15.13 -2.08
N GLU A 37 -26.44 15.62 -2.91
CA GLU A 37 -26.35 15.16 -4.30
C GLU A 37 -26.32 13.63 -4.23
N VAL A 38 -27.47 13.01 -4.48
CA VAL A 38 -27.68 11.60 -4.15
C VAL A 38 -26.91 10.85 -5.22
N LEU A 39 -25.68 10.43 -4.90
CA LEU A 39 -25.05 9.37 -5.63
C LEU A 39 -26.02 8.18 -5.60
N THR A 40 -26.54 7.83 -6.78
CA THR A 40 -27.42 6.69 -6.99
C THR A 40 -26.67 5.60 -7.73
N PRO A 41 -26.93 4.32 -7.43
CA PRO A 41 -26.35 3.24 -8.21
C PRO A 41 -26.81 3.29 -9.69
N PRO A 42 -25.97 2.83 -10.64
CA PRO A 42 -24.61 2.33 -10.42
C PRO A 42 -23.63 3.45 -10.09
N TYR A 43 -22.83 3.27 -9.04
CA TYR A 43 -21.87 4.27 -8.57
C TYR A 43 -20.64 4.30 -9.49
N VAL A 44 -20.22 5.51 -9.89
CA VAL A 44 -18.95 5.74 -10.59
C VAL A 44 -17.84 5.90 -9.55
N LEU A 45 -16.74 5.17 -9.72
CA LEU A 45 -15.65 5.10 -8.72
C LEU A 45 -15.12 6.48 -8.29
N ASN A 46 -14.76 7.33 -9.25
CA ASN A 46 -14.16 8.64 -8.93
C ASN A 46 -15.15 9.56 -8.20
N ASP A 47 -16.43 9.52 -8.59
CA ASP A 47 -17.47 10.34 -7.97
C ASP A 47 -17.75 9.85 -6.54
N LEU A 48 -17.87 8.52 -6.37
CA LEU A 48 -18.05 7.92 -5.05
C LEU A 48 -16.85 8.18 -4.15
N TYR A 49 -15.62 7.98 -4.63
CA TYR A 49 -14.41 8.27 -3.87
C TYR A 49 -14.36 9.73 -3.42
N SER A 50 -14.60 10.68 -4.33
CA SER A 50 -14.60 12.11 -4.01
C SER A 50 -15.67 12.46 -2.97
N PHE A 51 -16.86 11.87 -3.10
CA PHE A 51 -17.92 12.02 -2.12
C PHE A 51 -17.53 11.46 -0.75
N VAL A 52 -16.97 10.25 -0.67
CA VAL A 52 -16.53 9.67 0.60
C VAL A 52 -15.44 10.54 1.25
N GLU A 53 -14.48 11.07 0.48
CA GLU A 53 -13.43 11.93 1.02
C GLU A 53 -13.97 13.26 1.59
N ILE A 54 -14.97 13.86 0.94
CA ILE A 54 -15.67 15.04 1.47
C ILE A 54 -16.36 14.69 2.79
N LYS A 55 -17.10 13.57 2.82
CA LYS A 55 -17.89 13.16 3.98
C LYS A 55 -17.04 12.70 5.16
N LYS A 56 -15.92 12.06 4.90
CA LYS A 56 -14.89 11.74 5.89
C LYS A 56 -14.39 12.99 6.62
N LYS A 57 -14.17 14.10 5.90
CA LYS A 57 -13.76 15.38 6.51
C LYS A 57 -14.89 16.02 7.34
N GLU A 58 -16.11 16.06 6.80
CA GLU A 58 -17.28 16.59 7.52
C GLU A 58 -17.54 15.82 8.83
N ILE A 59 -17.48 14.49 8.78
CA ILE A 59 -17.70 13.63 9.95
C ILE A 59 -16.60 13.84 10.98
N ARG A 60 -15.33 13.96 10.57
CA ARG A 60 -14.24 14.28 11.50
C ARG A 60 -14.53 15.56 12.28
N GLN A 61 -14.93 16.63 11.58
CA GLN A 61 -15.27 17.89 12.23
C GLN A 61 -16.46 17.74 13.20
N ALA A 62 -17.51 17.03 12.79
CA ALA A 62 -18.70 16.84 13.62
C ALA A 62 -18.42 16.01 14.89
N VAL A 63 -17.51 15.02 14.81
CA VAL A 63 -17.08 14.22 15.98
C VAL A 63 -16.25 15.07 16.95
N GLU A 64 -15.35 15.91 16.44
CA GLU A 64 -14.57 16.85 17.27
C GLU A 64 -15.49 17.85 18.00
N ASP A 65 -16.52 18.36 17.32
CA ASP A 65 -17.48 19.32 17.90
C ASP A 65 -18.45 18.68 18.93
N ALA A 66 -18.65 17.36 18.88
CA ALA A 66 -19.62 16.62 19.71
C ALA A 66 -19.03 16.02 21.01
N ALA A 67 -17.73 16.22 21.30
CA ALA A 67 -16.96 15.52 22.32
C ALA A 67 -17.35 15.81 23.79
N GLU A 68 -18.55 15.40 24.23
CA GLU A 68 -19.00 15.60 25.63
C GLU A 68 -19.52 14.35 26.37
N LEU A 69 -19.68 13.16 25.76
CA LEU A 69 -20.07 11.93 26.48
C LEU A 69 -19.46 10.66 25.89
N ASN A 70 -18.88 9.78 26.73
CA ASN A 70 -18.06 8.63 26.30
C ASN A 70 -18.78 7.63 25.39
N LYS A 71 -20.03 7.24 25.68
CA LYS A 71 -20.75 6.23 24.88
C LYS A 71 -21.24 6.75 23.53
N GLU A 72 -21.59 8.02 23.47
CA GLU A 72 -22.04 8.65 22.22
C GLU A 72 -20.88 8.90 21.28
N GLN A 73 -19.72 9.22 21.86
CA GLN A 73 -18.46 9.32 21.14
C GLN A 73 -17.99 7.95 20.62
N GLU A 74 -18.18 6.86 21.37
CA GLU A 74 -17.88 5.50 20.86
C GLU A 74 -18.68 5.15 19.60
N ILE A 75 -19.99 5.46 19.56
CA ILE A 75 -20.84 5.22 18.38
C ILE A 75 -20.40 6.09 17.20
N SER A 76 -20.14 7.37 17.44
CA SER A 76 -19.65 8.29 16.42
C SER A 76 -18.28 7.91 15.88
N ASN A 77 -17.37 7.42 16.73
CA ASN A 77 -16.06 6.91 16.33
C ASN A 77 -16.21 5.65 15.49
N SER A 78 -17.04 4.70 15.91
CA SER A 78 -17.28 3.46 15.15
C SER A 78 -17.83 3.74 13.73
N LEU A 79 -18.73 4.70 13.60
CA LEU A 79 -19.27 5.11 12.30
C LEU A 79 -18.24 5.90 11.46
N GLN A 80 -17.38 6.70 12.10
CA GLN A 80 -16.26 7.37 11.45
C GLN A 80 -15.24 6.34 10.92
N ASP A 81 -14.88 5.35 11.72
CA ASP A 81 -13.98 4.26 11.33
C ASP A 81 -14.53 3.49 10.12
N ALA A 82 -15.83 3.20 10.10
CA ALA A 82 -16.46 2.54 8.97
C ALA A 82 -16.39 3.37 7.67
N ILE A 83 -16.48 4.71 7.74
CA ILE A 83 -16.28 5.59 6.57
C ILE A 83 -14.81 5.62 6.14
N ILE A 84 -13.88 5.62 7.10
CA ILE A 84 -12.44 5.55 6.81
C ILE A 84 -12.12 4.23 6.06
N ASP A 85 -12.67 3.11 6.52
CA ASP A 85 -12.52 1.81 5.86
C ASP A 85 -13.09 1.81 4.44
N SER A 86 -14.26 2.42 4.23
CA SER A 86 -14.84 2.58 2.89
C SER A 86 -13.97 3.45 1.98
N SER A 87 -13.43 4.55 2.50
CA SER A 87 -12.49 5.45 1.81
C SER A 87 -11.24 4.69 1.35
N GLN A 88 -10.62 3.91 2.24
CA GLN A 88 -9.45 3.10 1.92
C GLN A 88 -9.72 2.05 0.83
N LYS A 89 -10.87 1.36 0.89
CA LYS A 89 -11.27 0.42 -0.17
C LYS A 89 -11.42 1.09 -1.53
N LEU A 90 -12.04 2.26 -1.57
CA LEU A 90 -12.19 3.02 -2.81
C LEU A 90 -10.87 3.58 -3.32
N GLU A 91 -9.96 3.98 -2.43
CA GLU A 91 -8.60 4.37 -2.77
C GLU A 91 -7.83 3.24 -3.45
N PHE A 92 -7.96 1.99 -2.96
CA PHE A 92 -7.37 0.83 -3.61
C PHE A 92 -7.91 0.61 -5.02
N TYR A 93 -9.23 0.70 -5.22
CA TYR A 93 -9.83 0.60 -6.55
C TYR A 93 -9.35 1.72 -7.47
N LYS A 94 -9.28 2.94 -6.95
CA LYS A 94 -8.79 4.09 -7.72
C LYS A 94 -7.32 3.91 -8.12
N ALA A 95 -6.49 3.37 -7.23
CA ALA A 95 -5.10 3.08 -7.53
C ALA A 95 -4.94 2.07 -8.67
N TRP A 96 -5.79 1.03 -8.75
CA TRP A 96 -5.81 0.09 -9.88
C TRP A 96 -6.11 0.80 -11.21
N THR A 97 -7.06 1.75 -11.22
CA THR A 97 -7.45 2.46 -12.44
C THR A 97 -6.48 3.56 -12.85
N ASP A 98 -5.81 4.19 -11.88
CA ASP A 98 -4.84 5.26 -12.15
C ASP A 98 -3.48 4.68 -12.60
N GLY A 99 -3.09 3.50 -12.09
CA GLY A 99 -1.77 2.94 -12.31
C GLY A 99 -0.66 3.77 -11.64
N GLY A 100 0.55 3.71 -12.20
CA GLY A 100 1.72 4.37 -11.66
C GLY A 100 2.03 3.92 -10.23
N LYS A 101 2.70 4.76 -9.44
CA LYS A 101 3.17 4.34 -8.09
C LYS A 101 2.04 3.99 -7.13
N ASN A 102 0.84 4.53 -7.34
CA ASN A 102 -0.28 4.37 -6.42
C ASN A 102 -0.75 2.92 -6.37
N VAL A 103 -0.62 2.18 -7.48
CA VAL A 103 -1.03 0.77 -7.59
C VAL A 103 -0.13 -0.18 -6.82
N ILE A 104 1.11 0.23 -6.51
CA ILE A 104 2.07 -0.64 -5.85
C ILE A 104 1.62 -0.98 -4.43
N SER A 105 1.08 -0.02 -3.67
CA SER A 105 0.62 -0.28 -2.29
C SER A 105 -0.49 -1.36 -2.22
N PRO A 106 -1.58 -1.29 -3.02
CA PRO A 106 -2.55 -2.38 -3.12
C PRO A 106 -1.94 -3.74 -3.52
N ILE A 107 -0.99 -3.76 -4.45
CA ILE A 107 -0.31 -5.00 -4.86
C ILE A 107 0.46 -5.60 -3.68
N LEU A 108 1.23 -4.77 -2.96
CA LEU A 108 2.03 -5.22 -1.81
C LEU A 108 1.12 -5.74 -0.70
N GLU A 109 -0.04 -5.12 -0.46
CA GLU A 109 -1.02 -5.58 0.53
C GLU A 109 -1.55 -6.98 0.17
N MET A 110 -1.92 -7.20 -1.09
CA MET A 110 -2.35 -8.51 -1.58
C MET A 110 -1.25 -9.58 -1.47
N MET A 111 0.00 -9.21 -1.80
CA MET A 111 1.15 -10.11 -1.63
C MET A 111 1.35 -10.45 -0.16
N LEU A 112 1.34 -9.44 0.74
CA LEU A 112 1.49 -9.63 2.18
C LEU A 112 0.46 -10.64 2.70
N GLU A 113 -0.82 -10.43 2.40
CA GLU A 113 -1.88 -11.32 2.85
C GLU A 113 -1.70 -12.75 2.33
N SER A 114 -1.31 -12.90 1.07
CA SER A 114 -1.05 -14.21 0.46
C SER A 114 0.12 -14.91 1.14
N ILE A 115 1.23 -14.20 1.37
CA ILE A 115 2.45 -14.74 1.98
C ILE A 115 2.19 -15.15 3.43
N LEU A 116 1.46 -14.33 4.20
CA LEU A 116 1.14 -14.66 5.59
C LEU A 116 0.29 -15.91 5.71
N LYS A 117 -0.64 -16.16 4.77
CA LYS A 117 -1.52 -17.34 4.75
C LYS A 117 -0.84 -18.60 4.19
N ASP A 118 0.29 -18.45 3.50
CA ASP A 118 0.97 -19.56 2.84
C ASP A 118 2.01 -20.22 3.75
N GLU A 119 1.69 -21.40 4.27
CA GLU A 119 2.61 -22.17 5.12
C GLU A 119 3.64 -23.01 4.35
N SER A 120 3.55 -23.07 3.01
CA SER A 120 4.48 -23.83 2.17
C SER A 120 5.74 -23.03 1.79
N ASN A 121 5.68 -21.70 1.89
CA ASN A 121 6.78 -20.82 1.50
C ASN A 121 7.90 -20.83 2.55
N THR A 122 8.96 -21.59 2.30
CA THR A 122 10.14 -21.67 3.17
C THR A 122 11.00 -20.40 3.19
N LYS A 123 10.73 -19.43 2.30
CA LYS A 123 11.38 -18.11 2.23
C LYS A 123 10.48 -16.97 2.66
N LYS A 124 9.33 -17.26 3.30
CA LYS A 124 8.33 -16.30 3.79
C LYS A 124 8.96 -15.06 4.43
N SER A 125 9.93 -15.23 5.33
CA SER A 125 10.55 -14.11 6.04
C SER A 125 11.33 -13.15 5.12
N GLU A 126 12.01 -13.64 4.07
CA GLU A 126 12.70 -12.76 3.12
C GLU A 126 11.71 -12.04 2.20
N ASP A 127 10.64 -12.72 1.78
CA ASP A 127 9.58 -12.10 0.99
C ASP A 127 8.90 -10.98 1.79
N LEU A 128 8.60 -11.20 3.08
CA LEU A 128 8.07 -10.15 3.96
C LEU A 128 9.05 -8.98 4.15
N MET A 129 10.36 -9.26 4.22
CA MET A 129 11.40 -8.22 4.23
C MET A 129 11.34 -7.38 2.95
N GLN A 130 11.24 -8.00 1.77
CA GLN A 130 11.10 -7.25 0.51
C GLN A 130 9.83 -6.39 0.47
N ILE A 131 8.69 -6.96 0.90
CA ILE A 131 7.42 -6.24 1.00
C ILE A 131 7.57 -4.97 1.83
N MET A 132 8.21 -5.08 3.00
CA MET A 132 8.47 -3.93 3.85
C MET A 132 9.41 -2.91 3.20
N VAL A 133 10.48 -3.36 2.51
CA VAL A 133 11.38 -2.44 1.79
C VAL A 133 10.63 -1.65 0.73
N PHE A 134 9.74 -2.27 -0.04
CA PHE A 134 8.95 -1.53 -1.02
C PHE A 134 8.00 -0.53 -0.37
N ASP A 135 7.35 -0.89 0.72
CA ASP A 135 6.50 0.04 1.47
C ASP A 135 7.34 1.21 2.02
N ILE A 136 8.56 0.96 2.53
CA ILE A 136 9.53 2.00 2.92
C ILE A 136 9.78 2.96 1.76
N LEU A 137 10.08 2.44 0.57
CA LEU A 137 10.40 3.27 -0.58
C LEU A 137 9.23 4.16 -1.00
N LEU A 138 7.99 3.70 -0.82
CA LEU A 138 6.78 4.44 -1.15
C LEU A 138 6.39 5.47 -0.07
N ASN A 139 6.70 5.21 1.19
CA ASN A 139 6.10 5.92 2.32
C ASN A 139 7.12 6.46 3.36
N LYS A 140 8.43 6.38 3.11
CA LYS A 140 9.49 6.82 4.06
C LYS A 140 9.25 8.20 4.68
N GLU A 141 8.80 9.17 3.89
CA GLU A 141 8.51 10.53 4.38
C GLU A 141 7.35 10.53 5.38
N LYS A 142 6.28 9.78 5.08
CA LYS A 142 5.10 9.64 5.95
C LYS A 142 5.46 8.95 7.27
N TRP A 143 6.49 8.11 7.27
CA TRP A 143 6.96 7.41 8.46
C TRP A 143 8.06 8.15 9.20
N GLY A 144 8.44 9.36 8.75
CA GLY A 144 9.54 10.11 9.36
C GLY A 144 10.85 9.31 9.36
N LEU A 145 11.16 8.65 8.24
CA LEU A 145 12.39 7.89 8.03
C LEU A 145 13.29 8.62 7.03
N ASP A 146 14.47 9.04 7.50
CA ASP A 146 15.57 9.46 6.63
C ASP A 146 16.52 8.26 6.44
N PHE A 147 16.91 7.97 5.21
CA PHE A 147 17.85 6.88 4.91
C PHE A 147 19.25 7.17 5.44
N ASN A 148 19.61 8.44 5.62
CA ASN A 148 20.87 8.79 6.27
C ASN A 148 20.91 8.29 7.72
N ASP A 149 19.77 8.20 8.41
CA ASP A 149 19.69 7.66 9.77
C ASP A 149 19.88 6.14 9.81
N LEU A 150 19.82 5.47 8.66
CA LEU A 150 20.05 4.04 8.50
C LEU A 150 21.49 3.72 8.07
N ASN A 151 22.27 4.73 7.69
CA ASN A 151 23.67 4.58 7.35
C ASN A 151 24.48 4.44 8.66
N ALA A 152 24.94 3.22 8.96
CA ALA A 152 25.72 2.94 10.16
C ALA A 152 26.89 1.99 9.84
N GLY A 153 28.05 2.21 10.45
CA GLY A 153 29.19 1.29 10.30
C GLY A 153 29.71 1.11 8.87
N GLY A 154 29.64 2.16 8.04
CA GLY A 154 30.02 2.11 6.62
C GLY A 154 28.99 1.45 5.70
N ILE A 155 27.77 1.22 6.19
CA ILE A 155 26.63 0.74 5.41
C ILE A 155 25.97 1.93 4.71
N ASP A 156 25.58 1.71 3.45
CA ASP A 156 24.71 2.58 2.67
C ASP A 156 23.33 1.92 2.56
N ALA A 157 22.31 2.58 3.10
CA ALA A 157 20.94 2.08 3.11
C ALA A 157 20.36 1.89 1.71
N ASN A 158 20.67 2.78 0.75
CA ASN A 158 20.21 2.63 -0.63
C ASN A 158 20.79 1.36 -1.25
N LYS A 159 22.09 1.15 -1.02
CA LYS A 159 22.81 -0.06 -1.47
C LYS A 159 22.18 -1.33 -0.87
N TYR A 160 21.84 -1.32 0.41
CA TYR A 160 21.29 -2.51 1.07
C TYR A 160 19.84 -2.76 0.68
N PHE A 161 19.02 -1.72 0.49
CA PHE A 161 17.67 -1.90 -0.05
C PHE A 161 17.69 -2.41 -1.50
N GLY A 162 18.62 -1.95 -2.33
CA GLY A 162 18.80 -2.50 -3.68
C GLY A 162 19.25 -3.97 -3.64
N TYR A 163 20.18 -4.34 -2.75
CA TYR A 163 20.52 -5.75 -2.56
C TYR A 163 19.33 -6.59 -2.13
N ILE A 164 18.53 -6.12 -1.15
CA ILE A 164 17.32 -6.82 -0.67
C ILE A 164 16.35 -7.07 -1.81
N THR A 165 16.07 -6.05 -2.61
CA THR A 165 15.08 -6.13 -3.71
C THR A 165 15.56 -6.98 -4.88
N GLU A 166 16.87 -7.16 -5.07
CA GLU A 166 17.40 -7.96 -6.17
C GLU A 166 17.77 -9.39 -5.79
N ASN A 167 18.28 -9.62 -4.59
CA ASN A 167 19.02 -10.85 -4.27
C ASN A 167 18.41 -11.72 -3.17
N PHE A 168 17.35 -11.25 -2.51
CA PHE A 168 16.68 -11.96 -1.42
C PHE A 168 15.27 -12.33 -1.81
N GLY A 169 14.67 -13.25 -1.07
CA GLY A 169 13.33 -13.72 -1.32
C GLY A 169 13.29 -14.89 -2.29
N SER A 170 12.10 -15.43 -2.45
CA SER A 170 11.84 -16.66 -3.18
C SER A 170 12.39 -16.62 -4.61
N GLY A 171 13.32 -17.54 -4.91
CA GLY A 171 13.86 -17.67 -6.25
C GLY A 171 14.85 -16.58 -6.67
N MET A 172 15.41 -15.79 -5.75
CA MET A 172 16.30 -14.67 -6.09
C MET A 172 17.70 -14.77 -5.51
N HIS A 173 18.09 -15.89 -4.89
CA HIS A 173 19.42 -16.04 -4.31
C HIS A 173 20.53 -16.01 -5.39
N ASN A 174 20.99 -14.82 -5.76
CA ASN A 174 22.01 -14.60 -6.77
C ASN A 174 23.39 -14.39 -6.13
N ASN A 175 24.44 -14.62 -6.90
CA ASN A 175 25.80 -14.23 -6.58
C ASN A 175 25.97 -12.79 -7.07
N TYR A 176 25.84 -11.83 -6.16
CA TYR A 176 25.86 -10.42 -6.50
C TYR A 176 27.22 -9.78 -6.27
N ALA A 177 27.48 -8.70 -7.03
CA ALA A 177 28.65 -7.85 -6.84
C ALA A 177 28.69 -7.28 -5.41
N GLY A 178 29.82 -7.42 -4.73
CA GLY A 178 30.03 -6.96 -3.36
C GLY A 178 29.68 -7.98 -2.26
N LYS A 179 29.17 -9.17 -2.61
CA LYS A 179 28.75 -10.22 -1.64
C LYS A 179 29.82 -10.61 -0.62
N GLU A 180 31.10 -10.60 -0.99
CA GLU A 180 32.20 -10.93 -0.07
C GLU A 180 32.34 -9.91 1.08
N THR A 181 32.03 -8.64 0.80
CA THR A 181 32.07 -7.53 1.77
C THR A 181 30.74 -7.34 2.47
N ASP A 182 29.65 -7.36 1.70
CA ASP A 182 28.28 -7.19 2.15
C ASP A 182 27.54 -8.52 2.09
N LYS A 183 27.94 -9.44 2.97
CA LYS A 183 27.38 -10.79 3.07
C LYS A 183 25.88 -10.76 3.40
N PRO A 184 25.11 -11.80 3.01
CA PRO A 184 23.69 -11.90 3.35
C PRO A 184 23.38 -11.67 4.83
N GLU A 185 24.20 -12.21 5.73
CA GLU A 185 24.03 -12.05 7.18
C GLU A 185 24.19 -10.60 7.62
N LYS A 186 25.10 -9.84 7.00
CA LYS A 186 25.33 -8.43 7.33
C LYS A 186 24.12 -7.57 6.92
N ILE A 187 23.55 -7.84 5.73
CA ILE A 187 22.37 -7.14 5.23
C ILE A 187 21.15 -7.46 6.08
N ILE A 188 20.91 -8.75 6.40
CA ILE A 188 19.78 -9.17 7.24
C ILE A 188 19.91 -8.64 8.67
N ASN A 189 21.09 -8.70 9.28
CA ASN A 189 21.28 -8.13 10.63
C ASN A 189 21.07 -6.61 10.61
N TRP A 190 21.53 -5.90 9.58
CA TRP A 190 21.22 -4.47 9.44
C TRP A 190 19.71 -4.21 9.36
N PHE A 191 18.98 -4.98 8.55
CA PHE A 191 17.53 -4.84 8.45
C PHE A 191 16.84 -5.06 9.81
N LEU A 192 17.17 -6.16 10.49
CA LEU A 192 16.55 -6.54 11.77
C LEU A 192 16.94 -5.61 12.93
N ASP A 193 18.21 -5.20 13.01
CA ASP A 193 18.76 -4.50 14.17
C ASP A 193 18.76 -2.97 13.98
N THR A 194 18.59 -2.48 12.75
CA THR A 194 18.60 -1.04 12.43
C THR A 194 17.27 -0.57 11.83
N VAL A 195 16.78 -1.23 10.78
CA VAL A 195 15.58 -0.76 10.06
C VAL A 195 14.31 -0.97 10.89
N LEU A 196 14.08 -2.19 11.39
CA LEU A 196 12.86 -2.47 12.17
C LEU A 196 12.72 -1.58 13.41
N PRO A 197 13.76 -1.41 14.27
CA PRO A 197 13.62 -0.57 15.47
C PRO A 197 13.41 0.92 15.15
N LYS A 198 13.89 1.40 14.01
CA LYS A 198 13.70 2.80 13.59
C LYS A 198 12.27 3.12 13.12
N LEU A 199 11.51 2.08 12.75
CA LEU A 199 10.12 2.20 12.31
C LEU A 199 9.11 1.88 13.41
N GLU A 200 9.55 1.22 14.48
CA GLU A 200 8.69 0.92 15.63
C GLU A 200 8.14 2.22 16.26
N GLY A 201 6.82 2.27 16.45
CA GLY A 201 6.12 3.44 16.96
C GLY A 201 5.96 4.62 15.98
N LYS A 202 6.49 4.52 14.75
CA LYS A 202 6.32 5.55 13.71
C LYS A 202 5.29 5.21 12.63
N VAL A 203 5.06 3.92 12.40
CA VAL A 203 4.13 3.44 11.37
C VAL A 203 2.72 3.20 11.95
N PRO A 204 1.64 3.56 11.23
CA PRO A 204 0.27 3.29 11.68
C PRO A 204 -0.02 1.79 11.84
N GLU A 205 -0.86 1.40 12.81
CA GLU A 205 -1.16 -0.02 13.10
C GLU A 205 -1.82 -0.77 11.94
N ASN A 206 -2.53 -0.06 11.07
CA ASN A 206 -3.15 -0.64 9.87
C ASN A 206 -2.23 -0.67 8.65
N SER A 207 -0.99 -0.17 8.76
CA SER A 207 -0.04 -0.16 7.64
C SER A 207 0.59 -1.53 7.39
N LEU A 208 0.99 -1.75 6.15
CA LEU A 208 1.71 -2.94 5.71
C LEU A 208 3.01 -3.14 6.53
N SER A 209 3.81 -2.09 6.69
CA SER A 209 5.02 -2.14 7.51
C SER A 209 4.76 -2.48 8.97
N TYR A 210 3.66 -2.02 9.57
CA TYR A 210 3.31 -2.44 10.93
C TYR A 210 3.06 -3.93 11.03
N LYS A 211 2.34 -4.52 10.07
CA LYS A 211 2.06 -5.97 10.02
C LYS A 211 3.36 -6.78 9.90
N VAL A 212 4.30 -6.33 9.08
CA VAL A 212 5.63 -6.97 8.96
C VAL A 212 6.45 -6.81 10.25
N ILE A 213 6.40 -5.64 10.91
CA ILE A 213 7.03 -5.46 12.24
C ILE A 213 6.44 -6.43 13.25
N GLN A 214 5.10 -6.61 13.28
CA GLN A 214 4.48 -7.57 14.19
C GLN A 214 4.94 -9.00 13.91
N TYR A 215 5.09 -9.39 12.65
CA TYR A 215 5.64 -10.69 12.28
C TYR A 215 7.05 -10.89 12.89
N PHE A 216 7.92 -9.88 12.78
CA PHE A 216 9.28 -9.95 13.32
C PHE A 216 9.40 -9.64 14.83
N LYS A 217 8.31 -9.36 15.55
CA LYS A 217 8.37 -9.34 17.02
C LYS A 217 8.68 -10.72 17.61
N SER A 218 8.33 -11.79 16.90
CA SER A 218 8.73 -13.15 17.26
C SER A 218 10.23 -13.34 17.00
N GLU A 219 10.97 -13.78 18.02
CA GLU A 219 12.40 -14.09 17.87
C GLU A 219 12.62 -15.31 16.96
N ASP A 220 11.67 -16.25 16.91
CA ASP A 220 11.73 -17.39 15.98
C ASP A 220 11.70 -16.89 14.52
N ASN A 221 10.81 -15.95 14.18
CA ASN A 221 10.72 -15.39 12.83
C ASN A 221 11.98 -14.60 12.44
N LYS A 222 12.61 -13.90 13.40
CA LYS A 222 13.92 -13.26 13.20
C LYS A 222 15.03 -14.28 12.97
N ASN A 223 15.05 -15.35 13.76
CA ASN A 223 16.02 -16.43 13.64
C ASN A 223 15.86 -17.18 12.31
N ASP A 224 14.64 -17.36 11.82
CA ASP A 224 14.36 -17.92 10.50
C ASP A 224 14.99 -17.06 9.41
N LEU A 225 14.78 -15.75 9.43
CA LEU A 225 15.41 -14.83 8.48
C LEU A 225 16.95 -14.90 8.55
N LYS A 226 17.52 -14.90 9.76
CA LYS A 226 18.98 -15.06 9.96
C LYS A 226 19.49 -16.40 9.43
N ASN A 227 18.72 -17.48 9.59
CA ASN A 227 19.07 -18.80 9.09
C ASN A 227 19.03 -18.87 7.56
N LEU A 228 18.12 -18.13 6.91
CA LEU A 228 18.10 -18.00 5.45
C LEU A 228 19.39 -17.35 4.93
N ALA A 229 19.87 -16.27 5.56
CA ALA A 229 21.15 -15.68 5.20
C ALA A 229 22.35 -16.61 5.41
N ARG A 230 22.40 -17.34 6.54
CA ARG A 230 23.50 -18.29 6.80
C ARG A 230 23.54 -19.44 5.79
N ASN A 231 22.37 -19.86 5.32
CA ASN A 231 22.20 -20.94 4.35
C ASN A 231 21.85 -20.39 2.96
N TYR A 232 22.39 -19.22 2.61
CA TYR A 232 22.11 -18.55 1.35
C TYR A 232 22.60 -19.40 0.17
N ASN A 233 21.65 -20.09 -0.46
CA ASN A 233 21.90 -21.05 -1.52
C ASN A 233 21.70 -20.41 -2.90
N THR A 234 22.78 -20.20 -3.65
CA THR A 234 22.69 -19.57 -4.98
C THR A 234 22.05 -20.43 -6.06
N THR A 235 21.82 -21.73 -5.82
CA THR A 235 21.05 -22.57 -6.75
C THR A 235 19.54 -22.34 -6.62
N ASP A 236 19.10 -21.69 -5.54
CA ASP A 236 17.71 -21.29 -5.29
C ASP A 236 17.36 -19.96 -5.98
N SER A 237 17.86 -19.79 -7.20
CA SER A 237 17.57 -18.66 -8.08
C SER A 237 16.84 -19.17 -9.31
N VAL A 238 15.76 -18.48 -9.71
CA VAL A 238 15.01 -18.84 -10.93
C VAL A 238 15.88 -18.81 -12.18
N SER A 239 17.03 -18.14 -12.14
CA SER A 239 18.04 -18.12 -13.21
C SER A 239 18.60 -19.51 -13.56
N HIS A 240 18.48 -20.47 -12.63
CA HIS A 240 18.99 -21.83 -12.80
C HIS A 240 17.90 -22.81 -13.23
N GLY A 241 18.19 -23.63 -14.24
CA GLY A 241 17.26 -24.68 -14.69
C GLY A 241 16.95 -25.74 -13.62
N GLN A 242 17.86 -25.91 -12.65
CA GLN A 242 17.72 -26.83 -11.51
C GLN A 242 17.16 -26.16 -10.25
N SER A 243 16.72 -24.91 -10.35
CA SER A 243 16.08 -24.22 -9.23
C SER A 243 14.89 -25.01 -8.71
N THR A 244 14.88 -25.24 -7.40
CA THR A 244 13.77 -25.90 -6.70
C THR A 244 12.81 -24.91 -6.07
N SER A 245 12.99 -23.60 -6.30
CA SER A 245 12.04 -22.61 -5.80
C SER A 245 10.65 -22.92 -6.35
N THR A 246 9.65 -22.86 -5.49
CA THR A 246 8.24 -22.96 -5.86
C THR A 246 7.60 -21.59 -5.99
N HIS A 247 8.21 -20.57 -5.37
CA HIS A 247 7.64 -19.24 -5.20
C HIS A 247 8.46 -18.19 -5.94
N VAL A 248 7.83 -17.04 -6.18
CA VAL A 248 8.43 -15.86 -6.80
C VAL A 248 8.46 -14.74 -5.78
N SER A 249 9.64 -14.15 -5.58
CA SER A 249 9.82 -13.02 -4.66
C SER A 249 8.91 -11.84 -5.04
N PRO A 250 8.48 -11.03 -4.06
CA PRO A 250 7.70 -9.82 -4.32
C PRO A 250 8.32 -8.91 -5.39
N ALA A 251 9.64 -8.72 -5.35
CA ALA A 251 10.34 -7.88 -6.32
C ALA A 251 10.17 -8.43 -7.75
N LEU A 252 10.48 -9.71 -7.95
CA LEU A 252 10.38 -10.32 -9.27
C LEU A 252 8.92 -10.34 -9.74
N LYS A 253 7.98 -10.61 -8.83
CA LYS A 253 6.54 -10.62 -9.12
C LYS A 253 6.04 -9.26 -9.59
N LEU A 254 6.53 -8.16 -9.01
CA LEU A 254 6.20 -6.80 -9.48
C LEU A 254 6.67 -6.60 -10.93
N PHE A 255 7.94 -6.90 -11.25
CA PHE A 255 8.46 -6.73 -12.61
C PHE A 255 7.72 -7.61 -13.63
N LEU A 256 7.46 -8.88 -13.29
CA LEU A 256 6.74 -9.81 -14.17
C LEU A 256 5.29 -9.36 -14.37
N LEU A 257 4.59 -8.93 -13.31
CA LEU A 257 3.21 -8.43 -13.41
C LEU A 257 3.16 -7.14 -14.23
N GLY A 258 4.01 -6.16 -13.90
CA GLY A 258 4.04 -4.87 -14.60
C GLY A 258 4.29 -5.04 -16.09
N GLN A 259 5.26 -5.88 -16.46
CA GLN A 259 5.56 -6.15 -17.85
C GLN A 259 4.51 -7.03 -18.54
N GLY A 260 4.00 -8.03 -17.84
CA GLY A 260 2.94 -8.91 -18.34
C GLY A 260 1.64 -8.14 -18.61
N ALA A 261 1.29 -7.19 -17.75
CA ALA A 261 0.15 -6.30 -17.96
C ALA A 261 0.41 -5.28 -19.07
N ALA A 262 1.60 -4.65 -19.12
CA ALA A 262 1.95 -3.69 -20.17
C ALA A 262 1.95 -4.32 -21.59
N THR A 263 2.25 -5.62 -21.70
CA THR A 263 2.23 -6.38 -22.95
C THR A 263 0.89 -7.06 -23.24
N GLY A 264 -0.11 -6.90 -22.37
CA GLY A 264 -1.43 -7.52 -22.51
C GLY A 264 -1.46 -9.03 -22.30
N LYS A 265 -0.39 -9.62 -21.73
CA LYS A 265 -0.35 -11.05 -21.38
C LYS A 265 -1.07 -11.37 -20.08
N VAL A 266 -1.09 -10.42 -19.14
CA VAL A 266 -1.86 -10.52 -17.90
C VAL A 266 -3.09 -9.63 -18.00
N SER A 267 -4.27 -10.23 -18.13
CA SER A 267 -5.54 -9.51 -18.12
C SER A 267 -5.91 -9.03 -16.71
N SER A 268 -6.74 -8.01 -16.59
CA SER A 268 -7.18 -7.44 -15.30
C SER A 268 -7.74 -8.50 -14.34
N GLU A 269 -8.49 -9.47 -14.86
CA GLU A 269 -9.12 -10.56 -14.10
C GLU A 269 -8.09 -11.53 -13.51
N LYS A 270 -6.89 -11.57 -14.09
CA LYS A 270 -5.81 -12.48 -13.67
C LYS A 270 -4.81 -11.84 -12.72
N TRP A 271 -4.91 -10.55 -12.41
CA TRP A 271 -3.96 -9.89 -11.50
C TRP A 271 -3.96 -10.51 -10.10
N GLY A 272 -5.14 -10.76 -9.51
CA GLY A 272 -5.22 -11.36 -8.17
C GLY A 272 -4.61 -12.77 -8.12
N GLU A 273 -4.94 -13.59 -9.12
CA GLU A 273 -4.37 -14.94 -9.28
C GLU A 273 -2.86 -14.89 -9.51
N PHE A 274 -2.38 -13.94 -10.30
CA PHE A 274 -0.95 -13.73 -10.53
C PHE A 274 -0.22 -13.32 -9.24
N ILE A 275 -0.80 -12.37 -8.49
CA ILE A 275 -0.21 -11.83 -7.26
C ILE A 275 -0.10 -12.93 -6.19
N ALA A 276 -1.12 -13.77 -6.03
CA ALA A 276 -1.11 -14.87 -5.07
C ALA A 276 -0.40 -16.13 -5.60
N GLY A 277 -0.17 -16.22 -6.92
CA GLY A 277 0.31 -17.42 -7.59
C GLY A 277 1.76 -17.79 -7.29
N ASP A 278 2.02 -19.09 -7.44
CA ASP A 278 3.36 -19.67 -7.43
C ASP A 278 4.04 -19.54 -8.82
N ILE A 279 5.24 -20.08 -8.97
CA ILE A 279 5.96 -20.04 -10.27
C ILE A 279 5.14 -20.67 -11.39
N LYS A 280 4.44 -21.77 -11.13
CA LYS A 280 3.67 -22.48 -12.14
C LYS A 280 2.51 -21.64 -12.63
N THR A 281 1.71 -21.10 -11.71
CA THR A 281 0.58 -20.20 -12.02
C THR A 281 1.06 -18.98 -12.80
N ILE A 282 2.16 -18.35 -12.37
CA ILE A 282 2.72 -17.18 -13.06
C ILE A 282 3.15 -17.52 -14.49
N LYS A 283 3.83 -18.66 -14.69
CA LYS A 283 4.22 -19.11 -16.04
C LYS A 283 3.03 -19.39 -16.93
N GLU A 284 1.98 -20.03 -16.40
CA GLU A 284 0.75 -20.32 -17.13
C GLU A 284 0.08 -19.02 -17.59
N ILE A 285 -0.07 -18.03 -16.70
CA ILE A 285 -0.67 -16.73 -17.05
C ILE A 285 0.18 -15.98 -18.10
N LEU A 286 1.51 -16.01 -17.99
CA LEU A 286 2.40 -15.38 -18.98
C LEU A 286 2.52 -16.16 -20.29
N GLY A 287 1.95 -17.37 -20.37
CA GLY A 287 2.08 -18.25 -21.53
C GLY A 287 3.50 -18.76 -21.77
N ILE A 288 4.28 -18.96 -20.70
CA ILE A 288 5.66 -19.45 -20.75
C ILE A 288 5.65 -20.98 -20.83
N THR A 289 6.09 -21.53 -21.96
CA THR A 289 6.08 -22.97 -22.24
C THR A 289 7.39 -23.69 -21.93
N GLY A 290 8.47 -22.96 -21.61
CA GLY A 290 9.78 -23.56 -21.33
C GLY A 290 9.81 -24.36 -20.02
N GLU A 291 10.56 -25.45 -20.00
CA GLU A 291 10.75 -26.31 -18.82
C GLU A 291 11.61 -25.62 -17.73
N GLY A 292 11.41 -26.04 -16.47
CA GLY A 292 12.13 -25.51 -15.31
C GLY A 292 11.79 -24.05 -14.97
N ASN A 293 12.44 -23.50 -13.94
CA ASN A 293 12.21 -22.13 -13.50
C ASN A 293 12.95 -21.10 -14.34
N LYS A 294 14.05 -21.49 -14.99
CA LYS A 294 14.83 -20.60 -15.88
C LYS A 294 14.04 -20.01 -17.03
N SER A 295 12.98 -20.68 -17.48
CA SER A 295 12.11 -20.10 -18.51
C SER A 295 11.38 -18.84 -18.03
N LEU A 296 11.19 -18.67 -16.72
CA LEU A 296 10.63 -17.44 -16.15
C LEU A 296 11.63 -16.28 -16.22
N SER A 297 12.89 -16.51 -15.84
CA SER A 297 13.95 -15.50 -15.96
C SER A 297 14.30 -15.20 -17.41
N ASP A 298 14.32 -16.21 -18.28
CA ASP A 298 14.54 -16.04 -19.73
C ASP A 298 13.44 -15.18 -20.35
N TRP A 299 12.19 -15.39 -19.95
CA TRP A 299 11.09 -14.54 -20.38
C TRP A 299 11.32 -13.09 -19.97
N LEU A 300 11.69 -12.85 -18.70
CA LEU A 300 11.91 -11.51 -18.15
C LEU A 300 13.07 -10.77 -18.84
N VAL A 301 14.22 -11.44 -19.02
CA VAL A 301 15.37 -10.88 -19.75
C VAL A 301 14.98 -10.55 -21.19
N GLY A 302 14.19 -11.42 -21.84
CA GLY A 302 13.65 -11.19 -23.18
C GLY A 302 12.74 -9.96 -23.32
N GLN A 303 12.25 -9.39 -22.21
CA GLN A 303 11.44 -8.16 -22.23
C GLN A 303 12.28 -6.89 -22.38
N ASN A 304 13.60 -6.96 -22.20
CA ASN A 304 14.52 -5.83 -22.32
C ASN A 304 14.14 -4.63 -21.41
N ILE A 305 13.80 -4.91 -20.15
CA ILE A 305 13.39 -3.92 -19.13
C ILE A 305 14.45 -3.66 -18.05
N GLY A 306 15.72 -3.96 -18.35
CA GLY A 306 16.87 -3.77 -17.47
C GLY A 306 17.47 -5.06 -16.92
N TRP A 307 16.65 -6.10 -16.73
CA TRP A 307 17.11 -7.43 -16.31
C TRP A 307 17.98 -8.09 -17.37
N THR A 308 19.16 -8.54 -16.97
CA THR A 308 20.10 -9.30 -17.79
C THR A 308 20.62 -10.52 -17.03
N TYR A 309 21.48 -11.31 -17.67
CA TYR A 309 22.28 -12.30 -16.97
C TYR A 309 23.71 -11.79 -16.78
N ASP A 310 24.22 -11.91 -15.57
CA ASP A 310 25.63 -11.64 -15.29
C ASP A 310 26.54 -12.71 -15.92
N THR A 311 27.85 -12.57 -15.71
CA THR A 311 28.84 -13.55 -16.21
C THR A 311 28.70 -14.96 -15.61
N SER A 312 27.99 -15.10 -14.49
CA SER A 312 27.70 -16.39 -13.84
C SER A 312 26.37 -17.00 -14.28
N GLY A 313 25.61 -16.31 -15.14
CA GLY A 313 24.32 -16.75 -15.65
C GLY A 313 23.16 -16.46 -14.69
N GLN A 314 23.33 -15.56 -13.71
CA GLN A 314 22.32 -15.18 -12.75
C GLN A 314 21.66 -13.86 -13.11
N LEU A 315 20.37 -13.74 -12.80
CA LEU A 315 19.61 -12.52 -13.01
C LEU A 315 20.30 -11.35 -12.32
N ASP A 316 20.50 -10.30 -13.10
CA ASP A 316 21.22 -9.11 -12.68
C ASP A 316 20.58 -7.89 -13.32
N TYR A 317 19.99 -7.04 -12.48
CA TYR A 317 19.40 -5.77 -12.88
C TYR A 317 20.44 -4.64 -12.87
N ASN A 318 21.38 -4.69 -11.93
CA ASN A 318 22.40 -3.67 -11.77
C ASN A 318 23.66 -3.90 -12.64
N GLN A 319 23.64 -4.93 -13.49
CA GLN A 319 24.61 -5.18 -14.56
C GLN A 319 26.07 -5.24 -14.06
N GLY A 320 26.28 -5.94 -12.95
CA GLY A 320 27.59 -6.19 -12.35
C GLY A 320 28.03 -5.11 -11.37
N HIS A 321 27.22 -4.08 -11.13
CA HIS A 321 27.51 -3.05 -10.14
C HIS A 321 27.04 -3.48 -8.73
N GLU A 322 27.77 -3.03 -7.71
CA GLU A 322 27.37 -3.23 -6.31
C GLU A 322 26.06 -2.50 -6.00
N GLY A 323 25.24 -3.09 -5.14
CA GLY A 323 24.06 -2.47 -4.56
C GLY A 323 22.71 -2.97 -5.03
N GLY A 324 22.66 -3.97 -5.90
CA GLY A 324 21.40 -4.50 -6.44
C GLY A 324 20.57 -3.42 -7.16
N ILE A 325 19.23 -3.54 -7.20
CA ILE A 325 18.41 -2.64 -8.01
C ILE A 325 18.52 -1.21 -7.44
N PRO A 326 18.97 -0.22 -8.23
CA PRO A 326 19.04 1.15 -7.76
C PRO A 326 17.66 1.69 -7.39
N ILE A 327 17.58 2.43 -6.28
CA ILE A 327 16.30 2.96 -5.77
C ILE A 327 15.61 3.88 -6.77
N GLU A 328 16.39 4.68 -7.51
CA GLU A 328 15.88 5.55 -8.56
C GLU A 328 15.21 4.73 -9.67
N LYS A 329 15.75 3.54 -9.98
CA LYS A 329 15.18 2.63 -10.99
C LYS A 329 13.91 1.96 -10.51
N LEU A 330 13.82 1.59 -9.24
CA LEU A 330 12.55 1.16 -8.63
C LEU A 330 11.50 2.26 -8.70
N SER A 331 11.88 3.50 -8.37
CA SER A 331 10.97 4.64 -8.48
C SER A 331 10.50 4.87 -9.91
N GLU A 332 11.41 4.84 -10.89
CA GLU A 332 11.06 4.95 -12.32
C GLU A 332 10.11 3.83 -12.77
N PHE A 333 10.32 2.60 -12.27
CA PHE A 333 9.46 1.47 -12.53
C PHE A 333 8.06 1.65 -11.94
N PHE A 334 7.96 2.08 -10.67
CA PHE A 334 6.68 2.34 -10.01
C PHE A 334 5.87 3.40 -10.73
N GLU A 335 6.47 4.52 -11.11
CA GLU A 335 5.76 5.60 -11.81
C GLU A 335 5.19 5.17 -13.17
N LYS A 336 5.72 4.10 -13.77
CA LYS A 336 5.28 3.56 -15.07
C LYS A 336 4.45 2.29 -14.94
N PHE A 337 4.10 1.86 -13.73
CA PHE A 337 3.34 0.63 -13.54
C PHE A 337 1.97 0.75 -14.24
N PRO A 338 1.54 -0.26 -15.02
CA PRO A 338 0.31 -0.16 -15.79
C PRO A 338 -0.92 0.05 -14.91
N SER A 339 -1.90 0.78 -15.43
CA SER A 339 -3.25 0.76 -14.88
C SER A 339 -4.02 -0.46 -15.41
N ARG A 340 -5.16 -0.74 -14.79
CA ARG A 340 -6.12 -1.72 -15.31
C ARG A 340 -7.55 -1.27 -15.11
N ILE A 341 -8.44 -1.83 -15.92
CA ILE A 341 -9.86 -1.73 -15.66
C ILE A 341 -10.24 -2.60 -14.45
N LEU A 342 -11.26 -2.16 -13.73
CA LEU A 342 -11.83 -2.94 -12.65
C LEU A 342 -12.61 -4.13 -13.21
N THR A 343 -12.58 -5.24 -12.48
CA THR A 343 -13.38 -6.43 -12.82
C THR A 343 -14.84 -6.21 -12.43
N ASP A 344 -15.74 -7.03 -12.95
CA ASP A 344 -17.17 -6.98 -12.60
C ASP A 344 -17.42 -7.19 -11.09
N GLU A 345 -16.61 -8.04 -10.45
CA GLU A 345 -16.68 -8.27 -9.00
C GLU A 345 -16.28 -7.02 -8.21
N GLU A 346 -15.26 -6.31 -8.66
CA GLU A 346 -14.80 -5.06 -8.05
C GLU A 346 -15.81 -3.94 -8.25
N MET A 347 -16.41 -3.84 -9.45
CA MET A 347 -17.52 -2.92 -9.71
C MET A 347 -18.73 -3.21 -8.83
N SER A 348 -19.05 -4.49 -8.59
CA SER A 348 -20.08 -4.89 -7.62
C SER A 348 -19.71 -4.50 -6.19
N SER A 349 -18.45 -4.69 -5.80
CA SER A 349 -17.93 -4.29 -4.49
C SER A 349 -17.98 -2.77 -4.27
N ILE A 350 -17.71 -1.97 -5.31
CA ILE A 350 -17.87 -0.52 -5.30
C ILE A 350 -19.33 -0.16 -5.06
N ASN A 351 -20.27 -0.79 -5.76
CA ASN A 351 -21.69 -0.52 -5.55
C ASN A 351 -22.14 -0.82 -4.12
N ARG A 352 -21.74 -1.98 -3.58
CA ARG A 352 -21.98 -2.34 -2.18
C ARG A 352 -21.34 -1.35 -1.21
N THR A 353 -20.14 -0.86 -1.53
CA THR A 353 -19.47 0.16 -0.71
C THR A 353 -20.22 1.48 -0.74
N GLY A 354 -20.72 1.91 -1.90
CA GLY A 354 -21.58 3.09 -2.03
C GLY A 354 -22.85 3.00 -1.20
N ASP A 355 -23.54 1.85 -1.25
CA ASP A 355 -24.75 1.62 -0.44
C ASP A 355 -24.44 1.61 1.07
N ASN A 356 -23.33 1.00 1.48
CA ASN A 356 -22.89 1.00 2.88
C ASN A 356 -22.56 2.42 3.37
N VAL A 357 -21.81 3.20 2.59
CA VAL A 357 -21.50 4.60 2.90
C VAL A 357 -22.79 5.39 3.06
N LYS A 358 -23.74 5.23 2.14
CA LYS A 358 -25.03 5.90 2.20
C LYS A 358 -25.79 5.57 3.48
N MET A 359 -25.83 4.29 3.88
CA MET A 359 -26.43 3.89 5.16
C MET A 359 -25.70 4.51 6.35
N ILE A 360 -24.38 4.43 6.41
CA ILE A 360 -23.57 4.99 7.52
C ILE A 360 -23.83 6.49 7.66
N MET A 361 -23.87 7.22 6.55
CA MET A 361 -24.15 8.66 6.56
C MET A 361 -25.57 8.99 7.03
N GLN A 362 -26.57 8.19 6.64
CA GLN A 362 -27.93 8.36 7.16
C GLN A 362 -27.97 8.09 8.67
N THR A 363 -27.32 7.03 9.14
CA THR A 363 -27.22 6.71 10.57
C THR A 363 -26.53 7.84 11.34
N LEU A 364 -25.42 8.38 10.83
CA LEU A 364 -24.71 9.52 11.43
C LEU A 364 -25.60 10.77 11.49
N LYS A 365 -26.33 11.07 10.40
CA LYS A 365 -27.27 12.20 10.38
C LYS A 365 -28.32 12.08 11.49
N TYR A 366 -28.95 10.92 11.62
CA TYR A 366 -29.93 10.68 12.68
C TYR A 366 -29.30 10.71 14.08
N TRP A 367 -28.11 10.12 14.24
CA TRP A 367 -27.40 10.09 15.50
C TRP A 367 -27.08 11.51 16.00
N PHE A 368 -26.44 12.34 15.17
CA PHE A 368 -26.14 13.72 15.54
C PHE A 368 -27.40 14.58 15.76
N GLN A 369 -28.49 14.28 15.06
CA GLN A 369 -29.77 14.94 15.32
C GLN A 369 -30.29 14.62 16.73
N ILE A 370 -30.24 13.36 17.15
CA ILE A 370 -30.63 12.93 18.50
C ILE A 370 -29.77 13.66 19.54
N LEU A 371 -28.44 13.64 19.39
CA LEU A 371 -27.52 14.31 20.33
C LEU A 371 -27.82 15.81 20.46
N ARG A 372 -28.11 16.48 19.34
CA ARG A 372 -28.48 17.90 19.36
C ARG A 372 -29.81 18.13 20.08
N ASP A 373 -30.82 17.32 19.79
CA ASP A 373 -32.15 17.47 20.37
C ASP A 373 -32.12 17.18 21.89
N GLU A 374 -31.29 16.24 22.34
CA GLU A 374 -31.02 15.98 23.76
C GLU A 374 -30.34 17.19 24.45
N LYS A 375 -29.29 17.75 23.84
CA LYS A 375 -28.64 18.98 24.37
C LYS A 375 -29.63 20.14 24.48
N MET A 376 -30.48 20.33 23.47
CA MET A 376 -31.53 21.36 23.50
C MET A 376 -32.57 21.10 24.59
N ALA A 377 -32.94 19.84 24.83
CA ALA A 377 -33.88 19.48 25.89
C ALA A 377 -33.29 19.73 27.28
N ILE A 378 -32.02 19.37 27.50
CA ILE A 378 -31.29 19.67 28.75
C ILE A 378 -31.24 21.18 28.97
N ALA A 379 -30.81 21.95 27.95
CA ALA A 379 -30.69 23.40 28.04
C ALA A 379 -32.04 24.11 28.29
N ARG A 380 -33.16 23.53 27.85
CA ARG A 380 -34.50 24.06 28.12
C ARG A 380 -35.03 23.72 29.52
N ASN A 381 -34.53 22.64 30.13
CA ASN A 381 -34.95 22.18 31.46
C ASN A 381 -34.15 22.83 32.60
N ILE A 382 -32.98 23.40 32.30
CA ILE A 382 -32.19 24.28 33.19
C ILE A 382 -32.76 25.69 33.09
#